data_AF-A0A434G1Q3-F1
#
_entry.id   AF-A0A434G1Q3-F1
#
_cell.length_a   1.000
_cell.length_b   1.000
_cell.length_c   1.000
_cell.angle_alpha   90.00
_cell.angle_beta   90.00
_cell.angle_gamma   90.00
#
_symmetry.space_group_name_H-M   'P 1'
#
loop_
_entity.id
_entity.type
_entity.pdbx_description
1 polymer ?
#
loop_
_entity_poly.entity_id
_entity_poly.type
_entity_poly.pdbx_seq_one_letter_code
_entity_poly.pdbx_strand_id
1 'polypeptide(L)'
;IVADTCAFRPAVLAALGEHGLDWRTVFENGNIDATTATVRSDLAVTAWLASTVPADLDILSDAGLPALPNFSVNLHLPKHATAPAAQAFAGHIREGLSRYRQAA
;
A
#
# COMPACT_ATOMS: atom_id res chain seq x y z
N ILE A 1 -8.09 -7.22 7.82
CA ILE A 1 -7.60 -6.97 6.45
C ILE A 1 -8.61 -6.08 5.72
N VAL A 2 -8.12 -5.18 4.86
CA VAL A 2 -8.94 -4.24 4.07
C VAL A 2 -10.01 -5.00 3.26
N ALA A 3 -11.15 -4.35 2.97
CA ALA A 3 -12.32 -4.88 2.26
C ALA A 3 -12.01 -5.94 1.17
N ASP A 4 -12.93 -6.88 0.92
CA ASP A 4 -12.78 -7.97 -0.06
C ASP A 4 -12.28 -7.55 -1.46
N THR A 5 -12.52 -6.30 -1.86
CA THR A 5 -12.06 -5.74 -3.15
C THR A 5 -10.64 -5.14 -3.10
N CYS A 6 -9.90 -5.34 -2.01
CA CYS A 6 -8.55 -4.81 -1.85
C CYS A 6 -7.54 -5.51 -2.76
N ALA A 7 -6.94 -4.78 -3.69
CA ALA A 7 -5.93 -5.31 -4.61
C ALA A 7 -4.66 -5.86 -3.92
N PHE A 8 -4.36 -5.42 -2.70
CA PHE A 8 -3.19 -5.85 -1.94
C PHE A 8 -3.42 -7.14 -1.16
N ARG A 9 -4.68 -7.46 -0.82
CA ARG A 9 -5.05 -8.60 0.04
C ARG A 9 -4.53 -9.94 -0.48
N PRO A 10 -4.67 -10.29 -1.78
CA PRO A 10 -4.18 -11.58 -2.28
C PRO A 10 -2.68 -11.77 -2.06
N ALA A 11 -1.87 -10.72 -2.25
CA ALA A 11 -0.42 -10.79 -2.07
C ALA A 11 -0.03 -11.04 -0.60
N VAL A 12 -0.71 -10.37 0.34
CA VAL A 12 -0.47 -10.55 1.78
C VAL A 12 -0.85 -11.97 2.22
N LEU A 13 -2.03 -12.45 1.80
CA LEU A 13 -2.49 -13.79 2.16
C LEU A 13 -1.63 -14.90 1.56
N ALA A 14 -1.17 -14.72 0.31
CA ALA A 14 -0.24 -15.63 -0.32
C ALA A 14 1.08 -15.72 0.46
N ALA A 15 1.69 -14.58 0.82
CA ALA A 15 2.93 -14.55 1.59
C ALA A 15 2.81 -15.23 2.96
N LEU A 16 1.70 -15.00 3.68
CA LEU A 16 1.42 -15.67 4.95
C LEU A 16 1.26 -17.19 4.76
N GLY A 17 0.53 -17.62 3.73
CA GLY A 17 0.32 -19.03 3.42
C GLY A 17 1.61 -19.76 3.04
N GLU A 18 2.45 -19.15 2.20
CA GLU A 18 3.75 -19.70 1.79
C GLU A 18 4.72 -19.89 2.97
N HIS A 19 4.61 -19.05 4.00
CA HIS A 19 5.41 -19.13 5.22
C HIS A 19 4.76 -19.97 6.34
N GLY A 20 3.58 -20.55 6.09
CA GLY A 20 2.88 -21.39 7.05
C GLY A 20 2.46 -20.64 8.32
N LEU A 21 2.21 -19.33 8.22
CA LEU A 21 1.82 -18.51 9.36
C LEU A 21 0.31 -18.56 9.56
N ASP A 22 -0.11 -19.02 10.73
CA ASP A 22 -1.51 -18.95 11.14
C ASP A 22 -1.91 -17.49 11.38
N TRP A 23 -3.04 -17.09 10.82
CA TRP A 23 -3.57 -15.74 10.96
C TRP A 23 -5.08 -15.78 11.14
N ARG A 24 -5.63 -14.70 11.70
CA ARG A 24 -7.08 -14.49 11.81
C ARG A 24 -7.45 -13.05 11.50
N THR A 25 -8.63 -12.85 10.94
CA THR A 25 -9.17 -11.50 10.74
C THR A 25 -9.67 -10.94 12.07
N VAL A 26 -9.06 -9.86 12.56
CA VAL A 26 -9.56 -9.09 13.73
C VAL A 26 -10.58 -8.05 13.29
N PHE A 27 -10.32 -7.41 12.16
CA PHE A 27 -11.09 -6.29 11.65
C PHE A 27 -11.09 -6.30 10.13
N GLU A 28 -12.24 -6.05 9.52
CA GLU A 28 -12.40 -5.98 8.07
C GLU A 28 -13.24 -4.76 7.68
N ASN A 29 -12.58 -3.77 7.08
CA ASN A 29 -13.21 -2.55 6.58
C ASN A 29 -12.30 -1.92 5.52
N GLY A 30 -12.88 -1.27 4.51
CA GLY A 30 -12.14 -0.48 3.51
C GLY A 30 -11.63 0.87 4.04
N ASN A 31 -12.04 1.28 5.24
CA ASN A 31 -11.63 2.55 5.83
C ASN A 31 -10.24 2.46 6.47
N ILE A 32 -9.30 3.27 5.94
CA ILE A 32 -7.93 3.36 6.43
C ILE A 32 -7.89 3.88 7.88
N ASP A 33 -8.70 4.88 8.25
CA ASP A 33 -8.69 5.47 9.59
C ASP A 33 -9.12 4.47 10.66
N ALA A 34 -10.12 3.64 10.34
CA ALA A 34 -10.59 2.60 11.25
C ALA A 34 -9.53 1.49 11.42
N THR A 35 -8.82 1.16 10.34
CA THR A 35 -7.69 0.21 10.39
C THR A 35 -6.55 0.81 11.24
N THR A 36 -6.21 2.08 11.03
CA THR A 36 -5.18 2.79 11.81
C THR A 36 -5.52 2.86 13.29
N ALA A 37 -6.76 3.18 13.65
CA ALA A 37 -7.20 3.20 15.04
C ALA A 37 -7.07 1.82 15.72
N THR A 38 -7.37 0.74 14.99
CA THR A 38 -7.24 -0.64 15.48
C THR A 38 -5.79 -0.99 15.78
N VAL A 39 -4.87 -0.64 14.87
CA VAL A 39 -3.42 -0.86 15.05
C VAL A 39 -2.86 -0.01 16.19
N ARG A 40 -3.22 1.28 16.26
CA ARG A 40 -2.83 2.17 17.37
C ARG A 40 -3.31 1.71 18.74
N SER A 41 -4.40 0.94 18.78
CA SER A 41 -4.94 0.37 20.02
C SER A 41 -4.32 -0.99 20.37
N ASP A 42 -3.28 -1.41 19.65
CA ASP A 42 -2.57 -2.68 19.84
C ASP A 42 -3.47 -3.92 19.70
N LEU A 43 -4.53 -3.82 18.89
CA LEU A 43 -5.50 -4.91 18.70
C LEU A 43 -5.13 -5.81 17.51
N ALA A 44 -4.31 -5.31 16.58
CA ALA A 44 -3.92 -6.02 15.37
C ALA A 44 -2.66 -5.43 14.73
N VAL A 45 -1.98 -6.24 13.93
CA VAL A 45 -1.00 -5.79 12.94
C VAL A 45 -1.65 -5.72 11.55
N THR A 46 -1.12 -4.88 10.66
CA THR A 46 -1.61 -4.73 9.29
C THR A 46 -0.47 -4.59 8.30
N ALA A 47 -0.78 -4.80 7.01
CA ALA A 47 0.14 -4.52 5.91
C ALA A 47 -0.29 -3.21 5.21
N TRP A 48 0.68 -2.31 5.02
CA TRP A 48 0.51 -1.05 4.30
C TRP A 48 1.68 -0.81 3.33
N LEU A 49 1.49 0.11 2.39
CA LEU A 49 2.61 0.65 1.63
C LEU A 49 3.49 1.44 2.59
N ALA A 50 4.81 1.29 2.51
CA ALA A 50 5.74 1.96 3.41
C ALA A 50 5.52 3.48 3.49
N SER A 51 5.17 4.12 2.36
CA SER A 51 4.90 5.55 2.29
C SER A 51 3.56 5.99 2.92
N THR A 52 2.69 5.05 3.28
CA THR A 52 1.38 5.33 3.89
C THR A 52 1.33 4.97 5.37
N VAL A 53 2.45 4.51 5.95
CA VAL A 53 2.54 4.23 7.38
C VAL A 53 2.58 5.57 8.13
N PRO A 54 1.64 5.83 9.06
CA PRO A 54 1.72 6.98 9.95
C PRO A 54 3.02 6.99 10.74
N ALA A 55 3.62 8.17 10.94
CA ALA A 55 4.92 8.32 11.60
C ALA A 55 4.93 7.86 13.07
N ASP A 56 3.76 7.70 13.68
CA ASP A 56 3.58 7.23 15.06
C ASP A 56 3.40 5.71 15.16
N LEU A 57 3.56 4.97 14.07
CA LEU A 57 3.47 3.51 14.04
C LEU A 57 4.78 2.89 13.53
N ASP A 58 5.14 1.75 14.13
CA ASP A 58 6.36 1.04 13.79
C ASP A 58 6.15 0.07 12.61
N ILE A 59 7.17 -0.01 11.75
CA ILE A 59 7.25 -1.02 10.69
C ILE A 59 8.00 -2.24 11.24
N LEU A 60 7.36 -3.40 11.22
CA LEU A 60 7.91 -4.64 11.76
C LEU A 60 8.88 -5.30 10.75
N SER A 61 10.18 -5.28 11.03
CA SER A 61 11.22 -5.95 10.21
C SER A 61 11.65 -7.33 10.75
N ASP A 62 11.61 -7.55 12.06
CA ASP A 62 12.22 -8.71 12.72
C ASP A 62 11.21 -9.59 13.49
N ALA A 63 9.94 -9.53 13.11
CA ALA A 63 8.83 -10.18 13.82
C ALA A 63 8.50 -11.60 13.31
N GLY A 64 9.39 -12.23 12.53
CA GLY A 64 9.09 -13.50 11.85
C GLY A 64 8.00 -13.40 10.78
N LEU A 65 7.71 -12.18 10.32
CA LEU A 65 6.74 -11.89 9.27
C LEU A 65 7.40 -12.01 7.89
N PRO A 66 6.66 -12.47 6.87
CA PRO A 66 7.21 -12.64 5.53
C PRO A 66 7.44 -11.29 4.88
N ALA A 67 8.44 -11.23 4.01
CA ALA A 67 8.62 -10.08 3.13
C ALA A 67 7.40 -9.96 2.19
N LEU A 68 6.94 -8.73 1.97
CA LEU A 68 5.86 -8.43 1.02
C LEU A 68 6.43 -7.88 -0.28
N PRO A 69 5.75 -8.11 -1.43
CA PRO A 69 6.23 -7.63 -2.71
C PRO A 69 6.18 -6.10 -2.79
N ASN A 70 7.04 -5.55 -3.64
CA ASN A 70 6.98 -4.13 -3.98
C ASN A 70 5.76 -3.84 -4.87
N PHE A 71 5.05 -2.75 -4.56
CA PHE A 71 3.97 -2.22 -5.38
C PHE A 71 4.42 -0.94 -6.09
N SER A 72 3.93 -0.75 -7.32
CA SER A 72 4.24 0.42 -8.13
C SER A 72 2.98 1.19 -8.49
N VAL A 73 3.05 2.50 -8.33
CA VAL A 73 2.03 3.43 -8.87
C VAL A 73 2.40 3.74 -10.31
N ASN A 74 1.49 3.43 -11.24
CA ASN A 74 1.70 3.62 -12.68
C ASN A 74 0.76 4.70 -13.23
N LEU A 75 1.29 5.57 -14.09
CA LEU A 75 0.51 6.55 -14.83
C LEU A 75 0.14 5.97 -16.21
N HIS A 76 -1.14 5.69 -16.42
CA HIS A 76 -1.65 5.17 -17.68
C HIS A 76 -2.16 6.31 -18.57
N LEU A 77 -1.74 6.31 -19.83
CA LEU A 77 -2.21 7.24 -20.86
C LEU A 77 -3.01 6.48 -21.92
N PRO A 78 -3.97 7.13 -22.60
CA PRO A 78 -4.69 6.53 -23.72
C PRO A 78 -3.70 6.06 -24.79
N LYS A 79 -4.00 4.92 -25.43
CA LYS A 79 -3.20 4.40 -26.56
C LYS A 79 -3.32 5.27 -27.82
N HIS A 80 -4.34 6.11 -27.90
CA HIS A 80 -4.63 6.99 -29.03
C HIS A 80 -4.31 8.46 -28.69
N ALA A 81 -4.52 9.35 -29.67
CA ALA A 81 -4.20 10.77 -29.56
C ALA A 81 -4.71 11.35 -28.23
N THR A 82 -3.77 11.77 -27.39
CA THR A 82 -4.06 12.38 -26.10
C THR A 82 -4.10 13.88 -26.27
N ALA A 83 -5.11 14.55 -25.70
CA ALA A 83 -5.19 16.00 -25.74
C ALA A 83 -3.90 16.64 -25.18
N PRO A 84 -3.41 17.76 -25.76
CA PRO A 84 -2.17 18.41 -25.32
C PRO A 84 -2.14 18.71 -23.81
N ALA A 85 -3.29 19.08 -23.23
CA ALA A 85 -3.41 19.33 -21.79
C ALA A 85 -3.15 18.07 -20.94
N ALA A 86 -3.65 16.91 -21.36
CA ALA A 86 -3.43 15.66 -20.64
C ALA A 86 -1.96 15.19 -20.74
N GLN A 87 -1.30 15.44 -21.87
CA GLN A 87 0.15 15.18 -22.01
C GLN A 87 0.98 16.12 -21.13
N ALA A 88 0.64 17.41 -21.10
CA ALA A 88 1.31 18.37 -20.21
C ALA A 88 1.13 18.00 -18.74
N PHE A 89 -0.08 17.61 -18.33
CA PHE A 89 -0.36 17.17 -16.97
C PHE A 89 0.40 15.88 -16.60
N ALA A 90 0.47 14.92 -17.52
CA ALA A 90 1.25 13.70 -17.33
C ALA A 90 2.75 14.01 -17.15
N GLY A 91 3.29 14.95 -17.92
CA GLY A 91 4.64 15.47 -17.75
C GLY A 91 4.85 16.06 -16.35
N HIS A 92 3.93 16.92 -15.91
CA HIS A 92 3.99 17.55 -14.59
C HIS A 92 3.95 16.52 -13.44
N ILE A 93 3.08 15.51 -13.50
CA ILE A 93 3.04 14.42 -12.51
C ILE A 93 4.39 13.69 -12.45
N ARG A 94 4.95 13.33 -13.60
CA ARG A 94 6.22 12.58 -13.66
C ARG A 94 7.36 13.38 -13.07
N GLU A 95 7.44 14.67 -13.38
CA GLU A 95 8.45 15.56 -12.82
C GLU A 95 8.28 15.72 -11.30
N GLY A 96 7.05 15.95 -10.82
CA GLY A 96 6.75 16.08 -9.39
C GLY A 96 7.12 14.83 -8.59
N LEU A 97 6.74 13.64 -9.07
CA LEU A 97 7.07 12.38 -8.39
C LEU A 97 8.56 12.05 -8.44
N SER A 98 9.27 12.43 -9.51
CA SER A 98 10.73 12.29 -9.57
C SER A 98 11.43 13.13 -8.51
N ARG A 99 10.95 14.36 -8.26
CA ARG A 99 11.52 15.24 -7.22
C ARG A 99 11.22 14.71 -5.82
N TYR A 100 10.01 14.21 -5.58
CA TYR A 100 9.63 13.62 -4.29
C TYR A 100 10.53 12.44 -3.91
N ARG A 101 10.83 11.56 -4.88
CA ARG A 101 11.75 10.41 -4.70
C ARG A 101 13.20 10.79 -4.37
N GLN A 102 13.64 12.01 -4.67
CA GLN A 102 15.00 12.47 -4.36
C GLN A 102 15.11 13.08 -2.96
N ALA A 103 13.98 13.48 -2.37
CA ALA A 103 13.93 14.16 -1.07
C ALA A 103 13.55 13.22 0.10
N ALA A 104 12.99 12.04 -0.21
CA ALA A 104 12.67 10.96 0.73
C ALA A 104 13.77 9.91 0.75
#